data_AF-A0A7S6S527-F1
#
_entry.id   AF-A0A7S6S527-F1
#
_cell.length_a   1.000
_cell.length_b   1.000
_cell.length_c   1.000
_cell.angle_alpha   90.00
_cell.angle_beta   90.00
_cell.angle_gamma   90.00
#
_symmetry.space_group_name_H-M   'P 1'
#
loop_
_entity.id
_entity.type
_entity.pdbx_description
1 polymer ?
#
loop_
_entity_poly.entity_id
_entity_poly.type
_entity_poly.pdbx_seq_one_letter_code
_entity_poly.pdbx_strand_id
1 'polypeptide(L)'
;MALARAGIELAPHPTDPARLRHRPADLPPDLSARLRIHRAAVVGLLVDGYAPADDDAGYVLGERLGIADDLGMPTHPGAPAWLVAVGESMTAALDGASRVEYSR
;
A
#
# COMPACT_ATOMS: atom_id res chain seq x y z
N MET A 1 -5.55 29.51 4.75
CA MET A 1 -5.37 28.86 3.43
C MET A 1 -5.97 27.47 3.47
N ALA A 2 -7.00 27.19 2.67
CA ALA A 2 -7.77 25.93 2.71
C ALA A 2 -6.93 24.69 2.33
N LEU A 3 -5.96 24.84 1.42
CA LEU A 3 -5.03 23.78 0.98
C LEU A 3 -4.20 23.21 2.14
N ALA A 4 -3.66 24.07 3.01
CA ALA A 4 -2.88 23.63 4.17
C ALA A 4 -3.72 22.84 5.19
N ARG A 5 -5.01 23.18 5.34
CA ARG A 5 -5.94 22.43 6.21
C ARG A 5 -6.33 21.07 5.63
N ALA A 6 -6.28 20.94 4.30
CA ALA A 6 -6.49 19.67 3.61
C ALA A 6 -5.22 18.80 3.53
N GLY A 7 -4.11 19.23 4.17
CA GLY A 7 -2.83 18.52 4.06
C GLY A 7 -2.29 18.53 2.63
N ILE A 8 -2.49 19.62 1.88
CA ILE A 8 -2.00 19.75 0.50
C ILE A 8 -0.94 20.84 0.46
N GLU A 9 0.24 20.48 -0.06
CA GLU A 9 1.38 21.37 -0.24
C GLU A 9 1.79 21.40 -1.71
N LEU A 10 2.31 22.54 -2.19
CA LEU A 10 3.03 22.60 -3.45
C LEU A 10 4.35 21.83 -3.29
N ALA A 11 4.56 20.84 -4.13
CA ALA A 11 5.79 20.06 -4.17
C ALA A 11 6.65 20.58 -5.34
N PRO A 12 7.86 21.10 -5.07
CA PRO A 12 8.78 21.44 -6.14
C PRO A 12 9.07 20.19 -6.97
N HIS A 13 8.66 20.17 -8.23
CA HIS A 13 8.92 19.08 -9.17
C HIS A 13 9.64 19.63 -10.40
N PRO A 14 10.71 18.96 -10.88
CA PRO A 14 11.54 19.47 -11.98
C PRO A 14 10.78 19.65 -13.30
N THR A 15 9.67 18.94 -13.52
CA THR A 15 8.84 19.04 -14.73
C THR A 15 7.44 19.59 -14.50
N ASP A 16 7.03 19.84 -13.25
CA ASP A 16 5.70 20.39 -12.94
C ASP A 16 5.75 21.25 -11.66
N PRO A 17 6.00 22.56 -11.78
CA PRO A 17 6.11 23.44 -10.62
C PRO A 17 4.78 23.66 -9.90
N ALA A 18 3.63 23.28 -10.50
CA ALA A 18 2.32 23.37 -9.88
C ALA A 18 1.89 22.06 -9.20
N ARG A 19 2.77 21.04 -9.19
CA ARG A 19 2.45 19.73 -8.64
C ARG A 19 2.07 19.85 -7.17
N LEU A 20 0.84 19.46 -6.86
CA LEU A 20 0.36 19.36 -5.49
C LEU A 20 0.76 17.99 -4.93
N ARG A 21 1.40 17.95 -3.75
CA ARG A 21 1.46 16.74 -2.94
C ARG A 21 0.44 16.81 -1.83
N HIS A 22 -0.20 15.68 -1.59
CA HIS A 22 -0.87 15.45 -0.33
C HIS A 22 0.20 15.11 0.72
N ARG A 23 0.36 15.98 1.71
CA ARG A 23 1.04 15.72 2.97
C ARG A 23 -0.03 15.50 4.05
N PRO A 24 -0.32 14.25 4.41
CA PRO A 24 -1.19 13.95 5.55
C PRO A 24 -0.72 14.72 6.79
N ALA A 25 -1.64 15.01 7.72
CA ALA A 25 -1.26 15.44 9.07
C ALA A 25 -0.19 14.47 9.64
N ASP A 26 0.67 14.98 10.53
CA ASP A 26 1.77 14.18 11.09
C ASP A 26 1.28 12.79 11.47
N LEU A 27 1.92 11.77 10.89
CA LEU A 27 1.61 10.37 11.18
C LEU A 27 1.75 10.15 12.69
N PRO A 28 0.90 9.31 13.30
CA PRO A 28 1.08 8.89 14.68
C PRO A 28 2.55 8.50 14.93
N PRO A 29 3.20 8.98 16.01
CA PRO A 29 4.64 8.82 16.21
C PRO A 29 5.11 7.36 16.08
N ASP A 30 4.32 6.43 16.60
CA ASP A 30 4.61 4.99 16.53
C ASP A 30 4.61 4.48 15.09
N LEU A 31 3.67 4.95 14.25
CA LEU A 31 3.60 4.58 12.85
C LEU A 31 4.77 5.18 12.07
N SER A 32 5.12 6.44 12.34
CA SER A 32 6.29 7.10 11.74
C SER A 32 7.60 6.37 12.12
N ALA A 33 7.75 5.96 13.37
CA ALA A 33 8.90 5.19 13.84
C ALA A 33 8.98 3.81 13.16
N ARG A 34 7.86 3.08 13.08
CA ARG A 34 7.80 1.78 12.39
C ARG A 34 8.15 1.89 10.91
N LEU A 35 7.61 2.90 10.21
CA LEU A 35 7.94 3.14 8.80
C LEU A 35 9.43 3.46 8.59
N ARG A 36 10.06 4.17 9.52
CA ARG A 36 11.52 4.41 9.47
C ARG A 36 12.31 3.12 9.64
N ILE A 37 11.93 2.28 10.61
CA ILE A 37 12.59 0.99 10.87
C ILE A 37 12.47 0.07 9.65
N HIS A 38 11.28 -0.01 9.04
CA HIS A 38 11.00 -0.90 7.91
C HIS A 38 11.16 -0.24 6.54
N ARG A 39 11.81 0.92 6.46
CA ARG A 39 11.90 1.72 5.23
C ARG A 39 12.44 0.91 4.04
N ALA A 40 13.50 0.14 4.25
CA ALA A 40 14.11 -0.65 3.17
C ALA A 40 13.14 -1.71 2.63
N ALA A 41 12.42 -2.41 3.51
CA ALA A 41 11.43 -3.40 3.11
C ALA A 41 10.25 -2.78 2.36
N VAL A 42 9.75 -1.63 2.85
CA VAL A 42 8.66 -0.90 2.19
C VAL A 42 9.09 -0.41 0.80
N VAL A 43 10.30 0.12 0.67
CA VAL A 43 10.83 0.56 -0.63
C VAL A 43 11.03 -0.63 -1.56
N GLY A 44 11.59 -1.75 -1.08
CA GLY A 44 11.73 -2.98 -1.86
C GLY A 44 10.38 -3.45 -2.41
N LEU A 45 9.36 -3.50 -1.57
CA LEU A 45 8.00 -3.88 -1.99
C LEU A 45 7.43 -2.94 -3.07
N LEU A 46 7.69 -1.63 -2.98
CA LEU A 46 7.23 -0.66 -3.97
C LEU A 46 7.98 -0.72 -5.31
N VAL A 47 9.25 -1.14 -5.30
CA VAL A 47 10.11 -1.20 -6.48
C VAL A 47 10.03 -2.57 -7.16
N ASP A 48 10.17 -3.62 -6.37
CA ASP A 48 10.28 -5.00 -6.83
C ASP A 48 8.90 -5.68 -6.92
N GLY A 49 7.87 -5.06 -6.35
CA GLY A 49 6.52 -5.59 -6.29
C GLY A 49 6.29 -6.50 -5.07
N TYR A 50 5.14 -7.17 -5.07
CA TYR A 50 4.71 -8.05 -4.00
C TYR A 50 4.45 -9.46 -4.55
N ALA A 51 5.01 -10.46 -3.87
CA ALA A 51 4.80 -11.87 -4.15
C ALA A 51 4.01 -12.49 -2.97
N PRO A 52 2.81 -13.03 -3.21
CA PRO A 52 2.03 -13.74 -2.19
C PRO A 52 2.79 -14.93 -1.61
N ALA A 53 2.59 -15.18 -0.31
CA ALA A 53 3.26 -16.28 0.40
C ALA A 53 2.60 -17.65 0.14
N ASP A 54 1.30 -17.67 -0.17
CA ASP A 54 0.49 -18.87 -0.38
C ASP A 54 -0.65 -18.62 -1.39
N ASP A 55 -1.38 -19.69 -1.72
CA ASP A 55 -2.45 -19.69 -2.72
C ASP A 55 -3.64 -18.82 -2.31
N ASP A 56 -4.00 -18.79 -1.02
CA ASP A 56 -5.12 -17.98 -0.52
C ASP A 56 -4.78 -16.48 -0.66
N ALA A 57 -3.56 -16.10 -0.26
CA ALA A 57 -3.03 -14.76 -0.45
C ALA A 57 -2.93 -14.39 -1.94
N GLY A 58 -2.55 -15.34 -2.79
CA GLY A 58 -2.50 -15.17 -4.24
C GLY A 58 -3.88 -14.94 -4.85
N TYR A 59 -4.88 -15.71 -4.41
CA TYR A 59 -6.27 -15.56 -4.82
C TYR A 59 -6.81 -14.18 -4.45
N VAL A 60 -6.66 -13.75 -3.20
CA VAL A 60 -7.13 -12.43 -2.73
C VAL A 60 -6.47 -11.30 -3.52
N LEU A 61 -5.15 -11.37 -3.74
CA LEU A 61 -4.44 -10.38 -4.53
C LEU A 61 -5.00 -10.31 -5.96
N GLY A 62 -5.11 -11.46 -6.63
CA GLY A 62 -5.59 -11.55 -8.01
C GLY A 62 -7.03 -11.08 -8.17
N GLU A 63 -7.93 -11.50 -7.26
CA GLU A 63 -9.34 -11.08 -7.25
C GLU A 63 -9.46 -9.57 -7.12
N ARG A 64 -8.76 -8.96 -6.15
CA ARG A 64 -8.84 -7.51 -5.91
C ARG A 64 -8.26 -6.69 -7.04
N LEU A 65 -7.14 -7.13 -7.63
CA LEU A 65 -6.56 -6.46 -8.79
C LEU A 65 -7.44 -6.61 -10.04
N GLY A 66 -8.07 -7.76 -10.25
CA GLY A 66 -9.04 -7.97 -11.33
C GLY A 66 -10.25 -7.03 -11.22
N ILE A 67 -10.85 -6.94 -10.02
CA ILE A 67 -11.95 -6.00 -9.75
C ILE A 67 -11.51 -4.54 -9.99
N ALA A 68 -10.31 -4.18 -9.55
CA ALA A 68 -9.78 -2.83 -9.77
C ALA A 68 -9.56 -2.53 -11.27
N ASP A 69 -9.06 -3.49 -12.03
CA ASP A 69 -8.86 -3.36 -13.48
C ASP A 69 -10.20 -3.21 -14.22
N ASP A 70 -11.21 -4.01 -13.86
CA ASP A 70 -12.58 -3.90 -14.39
C ASP A 70 -13.21 -2.52 -14.13
N LEU A 71 -12.84 -1.88 -13.02
CA LEU A 71 -13.25 -0.52 -12.66
C LEU A 71 -12.38 0.58 -13.29
N GLY A 72 -11.38 0.21 -14.10
CA GLY A 72 -10.44 1.15 -14.73
C GLY A 72 -9.49 1.83 -13.74
N MET A 73 -9.27 1.23 -12.57
CA MET A 73 -8.36 1.76 -11.55
C MET A 73 -6.92 1.33 -11.85
N PRO A 74 -5.91 2.19 -11.64
CA PRO A 74 -4.52 1.79 -11.83
C PRO A 74 -4.10 0.66 -10.87
N THR A 75 -3.55 -0.43 -11.42
CA THR A 75 -3.16 -1.65 -10.70
C THR A 75 -1.64 -1.88 -10.61
N HIS A 76 -0.83 -0.96 -11.13
CA HIS A 76 0.63 -1.05 -11.07
C HIS A 76 1.16 -0.92 -9.62
N PRO A 77 2.37 -1.42 -9.32
CA PRO A 77 2.98 -1.30 -8.00
C PRO A 77 2.97 0.14 -7.47
N GLY A 78 2.52 0.30 -6.22
CA GLY A 78 2.39 1.61 -5.56
C GLY A 78 1.12 2.40 -5.90
N ALA A 79 0.28 1.95 -6.84
CA ALA A 79 -1.03 2.54 -7.05
C ALA A 79 -1.96 2.29 -5.84
N PRO A 80 -2.96 3.15 -5.59
CA PRO A 80 -3.87 2.97 -4.44
C PRO A 80 -4.58 1.61 -4.43
N ALA A 81 -5.09 1.15 -5.57
CA ALA A 81 -5.75 -0.15 -5.68
C ALA A 81 -4.78 -1.30 -5.37
N TRP A 82 -3.54 -1.19 -5.84
CA TRP A 82 -2.49 -2.17 -5.57
C TRP A 82 -2.15 -2.24 -4.08
N LEU A 83 -2.00 -1.09 -3.41
CA LEU A 83 -1.68 -1.05 -1.98
C LEU A 83 -2.77 -1.71 -1.12
N VAL A 84 -4.04 -1.51 -1.47
CA VAL A 84 -5.18 -2.17 -0.79
C VAL A 84 -5.13 -3.68 -1.02
N ALA A 85 -4.99 -4.12 -2.27
CA ALA A 85 -4.95 -5.54 -2.62
C ALA A 85 -3.79 -6.29 -1.93
N VAL A 86 -2.61 -5.68 -1.87
CA VAL A 86 -1.44 -6.22 -1.15
C VAL A 86 -1.73 -6.34 0.35
N GLY A 87 -2.31 -5.31 0.96
CA GLY A 87 -2.63 -5.34 2.39
C GLY A 87 -3.65 -6.43 2.74
N GLU A 88 -4.68 -6.62 1.92
CA GLU A 88 -5.66 -7.69 2.10
C GLU A 88 -5.05 -9.08 1.89
N SER A 89 -4.21 -9.24 0.87
CA SER A 89 -3.47 -10.47 0.60
C SER A 89 -2.56 -10.89 1.77
N MET A 90 -1.81 -9.94 2.33
CA MET A 90 -0.97 -10.18 3.52
C MET A 90 -1.79 -10.59 4.74
N THR A 91 -2.99 -10.03 4.90
CA THR A 91 -3.88 -10.37 6.01
C THR A 91 -4.43 -11.79 5.85
N ALA A 92 -4.81 -12.18 4.63
CA ALA A 92 -5.26 -13.54 4.31
C ALA A 92 -4.18 -14.61 4.61
N ALA A 93 -2.91 -14.33 4.28
CA ALA A 93 -1.79 -15.22 4.59
C ALA A 93 -1.64 -15.46 6.12
N LEU A 94 -1.80 -14.39 6.92
CA LEU A 94 -1.71 -14.49 8.38
C LEU A 94 -2.85 -15.32 8.98
N ASP A 95 -4.06 -15.15 8.48
CA ASP A 95 -5.23 -15.93 8.92
C ASP A 95 -5.11 -17.41 8.50
N GLY A 96 -4.58 -17.66 7.30
CA GLY A 96 -4.27 -19.01 6.80
C GLY A 96 -3.23 -19.73 7.68
N ALA A 97 -2.14 -19.05 8.03
CA ALA A 97 -1.10 -19.58 8.92
C ALA A 97 -1.66 -19.91 10.33
N SER A 98 -2.49 -19.03 10.88
CA SER A 98 -3.14 -19.20 12.19
C SER A 98 -4.06 -20.42 12.23
N ARG A 99 -4.73 -20.74 11.11
CA ARG A 99 -5.66 -21.86 11.02
C ARG A 99 -4.96 -23.23 10.97
N VAL A 100 -3.72 -23.29 10.49
CA VAL A 100 -2.93 -24.53 10.42
C VAL A 100 -2.36 -24.92 11.80
N GLU A 101 -2.00 -23.94 12.63
CA GLU A 101 -1.46 -24.20 13.98
C GLU A 101 -2.50 -24.79 14.95
N TYR A 102 -3.79 -24.55 14.74
CA TYR A 102 -4.88 -25.04 15.60
C TYR A 102 -5.41 -26.44 15.25
N SER A 103 -4.94 -27.05 14.15
CA SER A 103 -5.41 -28.35 13.67
C SER A 103 -4.45 -29.51 13.95
N ARG A 104 -3.51 -29.35 14.89
CA ARG A 104 -2.45 -30.32 15.19
C ARG A 104 -2.53 -30.90 16.59
#